data_AF-A0A6V7IAT8-F1
#
_entry.id   AF-A0A6V7IAT8-F1
#
_cell.length_a   1.000
_cell.length_b   1.000
_cell.length_c   1.000
_cell.angle_alpha   90.00
_cell.angle_beta   90.00
_cell.angle_gamma   90.00
#
_symmetry.space_group_name_H-M   'P 1'
#
loop_
_entity.id
_entity.type
_entity.pdbx_description
1 polymer ?
#
loop_
_entity_poly.entity_id
_entity_poly.type
_entity_poly.pdbx_seq_one_letter_code
_entity_poly.pdbx_strand_id
1 'polypeptide(L)' 'LKKERNGGAWCPKQQITTEPHEWLEIDLHAVHVITATSTQGRFGNGVGVEFSEAYVLEYWRPKLGKWVRYRNERGEE' A
#
# COMPACT_ATOMS: atom_id res chain seq x y z
N LEU A 1 -0.01 9.19 -15.30
CA LEU A 1 0.55 7.85 -15.03
C LEU A 1 -0.26 6.79 -15.77
N LYS A 2 0.38 6.09 -16.73
CA LYS A 2 -0.13 4.96 -17.53
C LYS A 2 1.10 4.23 -18.10
N LYS A 3 1.83 3.53 -17.24
CA LYS A 3 3.13 2.92 -17.60
C LYS A 3 3.02 1.41 -17.49
N GLU A 4 3.56 0.72 -18.49
CA GLU A 4 3.63 -0.73 -18.51
C GLU A 4 5.11 -1.14 -18.60
N ARG A 5 5.64 -1.62 -17.48
CA ARG A 5 6.98 -2.21 -17.40
C ARG A 5 6.93 -3.34 -16.39
N ASN A 6 7.46 -4.50 -16.73
CA ASN A 6 7.51 -5.69 -15.88
C ASN A 6 6.14 -6.08 -15.27
N GLY A 7 5.06 -6.03 -16.05
CA GLY A 7 3.71 -6.38 -15.59
C GLY A 7 2.88 -5.23 -15.00
N GLY A 8 3.47 -4.03 -14.86
CA GLY A 8 2.71 -2.79 -14.70
C GLY A 8 2.22 -2.45 -13.29
N ALA A 9 2.31 -3.38 -12.34
CA ALA A 9 2.00 -3.17 -10.92
C ALA A 9 2.66 -4.24 -10.04
N TRP A 10 2.57 -4.06 -8.73
CA TRP A 10 2.80 -5.14 -7.77
C TRP A 10 1.50 -5.91 -7.57
N CYS A 11 1.57 -7.24 -7.66
CA CYS A 11 0.46 -8.13 -7.33
C CYS A 11 0.97 -9.23 -6.39
N PRO A 12 0.33 -9.46 -5.24
CA PRO A 12 0.69 -10.57 -4.37
C PRO A 12 0.43 -11.90 -5.06
N LYS A 13 1.15 -12.94 -4.66
CA LYS A 13 1.01 -14.28 -5.24
C LYS A 13 -0.30 -14.95 -4.84
N GLN A 14 -0.72 -14.73 -3.60
CA GLN A 14 -1.96 -15.29 -3.05
C GLN A 14 -3.13 -14.33 -3.25
N GLN A 15 -4.33 -14.90 -3.39
CA GLN A 15 -5.55 -14.11 -3.40
C GLN A 15 -5.76 -13.45 -2.03
N ILE A 16 -6.12 -12.16 -2.06
CA ILE A 16 -6.41 -11.41 -0.84
C ILE A 16 -7.78 -11.81 -0.30
N THR A 17 -7.84 -12.07 1.01
CA THR A 17 -9.08 -12.27 1.76
C THR A 17 -9.41 -10.98 2.53
N THR A 18 -10.50 -10.99 3.30
CA THR A 18 -10.85 -9.87 4.19
C THR A 18 -9.84 -9.66 5.32
N GLU A 19 -8.94 -10.61 5.54
CA GLU A 19 -7.85 -10.49 6.50
C GLU A 19 -6.55 -10.12 5.76
N PRO A 20 -6.00 -8.92 5.96
CA PRO A 20 -4.80 -8.49 5.25
C PRO A 20 -3.57 -9.29 5.73
N HIS A 21 -3.09 -10.20 4.88
CA HIS A 21 -1.87 -10.98 5.10
C HIS A 21 -0.68 -10.45 4.28
N GLU A 22 -0.95 -9.90 3.09
CA GLU A 22 0.08 -9.45 2.14
C GLU A 22 0.30 -7.94 2.25
N TRP A 23 1.53 -7.49 2.07
CA TRP A 23 1.91 -6.09 2.19
C TRP A 23 2.96 -5.67 1.17
N LEU A 24 3.05 -4.36 0.95
CA LEU A 24 4.14 -3.69 0.24
C LEU A 24 4.79 -2.68 1.18
N GLU A 25 6.05 -2.89 1.53
CA GLU A 25 6.82 -2.00 2.42
C GLU A 25 7.64 -1.04 1.59
N ILE A 26 7.68 0.21 2.05
CA ILE A 26 8.50 1.27 1.48
C ILE A 26 9.41 1.78 2.60
N ASP A 27 10.69 1.39 2.57
CA ASP A 27 11.70 1.97 3.45
C ASP A 27 12.11 3.36 2.93
N LEU A 28 11.84 4.39 3.72
CA LEU A 28 12.18 5.78 3.41
C LEU A 28 13.58 6.18 3.89
N HIS A 29 14.31 5.26 4.55
CA HIS A 29 15.67 5.40 5.10
C HIS A 29 15.88 6.51 6.16
N ALA A 30 14.93 7.42 6.31
CA ALA A 30 14.89 8.46 7.34
C ALA A 30 13.45 8.71 7.80
N VAL A 31 13.30 9.40 8.94
CA VAL A 31 11.98 9.77 9.46
C VAL A 31 11.37 10.86 8.59
N HIS A 32 10.19 10.57 8.04
CA HIS A 32 9.41 11.51 7.22
C HIS A 32 8.02 11.73 7.82
N VAL A 33 7.47 12.91 7.58
CA VAL A 33 6.05 13.19 7.81
C VAL A 33 5.30 12.90 6.51
N ILE A 34 4.47 11.86 6.52
CA ILE A 34 3.62 11.48 5.39
C ILE A 34 2.26 12.16 5.59
N THR A 35 1.84 12.99 4.63
CA THR A 35 0.56 13.72 4.69
C THR A 35 -0.51 13.12 3.79
N ALA A 36 -0.12 12.32 2.80
CA ALA A 36 -1.04 11.68 1.87
C ALA A 36 -0.41 10.43 1.23
N THR A 37 -1.27 9.50 0.84
CA THR A 37 -0.96 8.31 0.05
C THR A 37 -1.91 8.22 -1.14
N SER A 38 -1.47 7.61 -2.22
CA SER A 38 -2.29 7.35 -3.41
C SER A 38 -1.90 6.00 -3.99
N THR A 39 -2.89 5.20 -4.37
CA THR A 39 -2.69 3.88 -4.98
C THR A 39 -3.04 3.94 -6.46
N GLN A 40 -2.45 3.05 -7.24
CA GLN A 40 -2.82 2.84 -8.64
C GLN A 40 -2.83 1.34 -8.92
N GLY A 41 -3.89 0.87 -9.58
CA GLY A 41 -3.97 -0.50 -10.08
C GLY A 41 -3.05 -0.77 -11.27
N ARG A 42 -3.12 -1.99 -11.77
CA ARG A 42 -2.36 -2.40 -12.96
C ARG A 42 -2.89 -1.68 -14.19
N PHE A 43 -2.01 -0.98 -14.91
CA PHE A 43 -2.41 -0.31 -16.15
C PHE A 43 -2.66 -1.33 -17.27
N GLY A 44 -1.74 -2.28 -17.48
CA GLY A 44 -1.93 -3.37 -18.43
C GLY A 44 -2.23 -2.88 -19.85
N ASN A 45 -1.53 -1.85 -20.35
CA ASN A 45 -1.81 -1.22 -21.65
C ASN A 45 -3.27 -0.75 -21.85
N GLY A 46 -3.96 -0.41 -20.75
CA GLY A 46 -5.36 0.04 -20.79
C GLY A 46 -6.38 -1.09 -20.69
N VAL A 47 -5.94 -2.35 -20.57
CA VAL A 47 -6.83 -3.50 -20.31
C VAL A 47 -6.71 -4.05 -18.88
N GLY A 48 -5.83 -3.47 -18.05
CA GLY A 48 -5.74 -3.84 -16.64
C GLY A 48 -7.00 -3.46 -15.88
N VAL A 49 -7.48 -4.38 -15.06
CA VAL A 49 -8.70 -4.24 -14.23
C VAL A 49 -8.42 -4.53 -12.76
N GLU A 50 -7.18 -4.86 -12.43
CA GLU A 50 -6.74 -5.23 -11.10
C GLU A 50 -6.32 -3.98 -10.33
N PHE A 51 -7.03 -3.71 -9.24
CA PHE A 51 -6.71 -2.66 -8.29
C PHE A 51 -7.16 -3.08 -6.88
N SER A 52 -6.51 -2.54 -5.86
CA SER A 52 -6.95 -2.72 -4.48
C SER A 52 -8.07 -1.73 -4.18
N GLU A 53 -9.26 -2.24 -3.84
CA GLU A 53 -10.43 -1.42 -3.49
C GLU A 53 -10.27 -0.72 -2.13
N ALA A 54 -9.55 -1.36 -1.21
CA ALA A 54 -9.22 -0.83 0.10
C ALA A 54 -7.81 -1.31 0.49
N TYR A 55 -7.18 -0.58 1.41
CA TYR A 55 -5.93 -0.96 2.03
C TYR A 55 -5.88 -0.42 3.45
N VAL A 56 -5.01 -1.03 4.26
CA VAL A 56 -4.69 -0.55 5.60
C VAL A 56 -3.26 -0.02 5.57
N LEU A 57 -2.99 1.00 6.36
CA LEU A 57 -1.64 1.54 6.48
C LEU A 57 -1.06 1.18 7.84
N GLU A 58 0.12 0.57 7.82
CA GLU A 58 0.94 0.42 9.01
C GLU A 58 2.22 1.22 8.83
N TYR A 59 2.72 1.79 9.93
CA TYR A 59 3.98 2.52 9.92
C TYR A 59 4.85 2.09 11.10
N TRP A 60 6.15 2.20 10.89
CA TRP A 60 7.17 2.02 11.91
C TRP A 60 7.96 3.30 12.10
N ARG A 61 8.37 3.59 13.34
CA ARG A 61 9.38 4.64 13.61
C ARG A 61 10.26 4.23 14.79
N PRO A 62 11.56 4.62 14.81
CA PRO A 62 12.52 4.14 15.81
C PRO A 62 12.05 4.28 17.26
N LYS A 63 11.39 5.40 17.59
CA LYS A 63 10.88 5.66 18.95
C LYS A 63 9.81 4.67 19.42
N LEU A 64 9.08 4.03 18.50
CA LEU A 64 8.04 3.05 18.83
C LEU A 64 8.57 1.61 18.87
N GLY A 65 9.58 1.28 18.05
CA GLY A 65 10.15 -0.06 17.98
C GLY A 65 9.19 -1.15 17.51
N LYS A 66 8.03 -0.78 16.94
CA LYS A 66 7.00 -1.70 16.45
C LYS A 66 6.18 -1.07 15.34
N TRP A 67 5.57 -1.93 14.52
CA TRP A 67 4.54 -1.53 13.57
C TRP A 67 3.30 -1.05 14.31
N VAL A 68 2.71 0.02 13.79
CA VAL A 68 1.46 0.60 14.31
C VAL A 68 0.52 0.82 13.15
N ARG A 69 -0.70 0.27 13.29
CA ARG A 69 -1.80 0.52 12.37
C ARG A 69 -2.22 1.98 12.48
N TYR A 70 -2.20 2.66 11.34
CA TYR A 70 -2.70 4.02 11.22
C TYR A 70 -4.21 4.01 11.39
N ARG A 71 -4.69 5.05 12.08
CA ARG A 71 -6.10 5.38 12.17
C ARG A 71 -6.20 6.88 11.96
N ASN A 72 -7.23 7.30 11.23
CA ASN A 72 -7.52 8.71 11.03
C ASN A 72 -7.99 9.36 12.35
N GLU A 73 -8.26 10.66 12.33
CA GLU A 73 -8.70 11.42 13.50
C GLU A 73 -10.02 10.93 14.11
N ARG A 74 -10.82 10.17 13.34
CA ARG A 74 -12.09 9.55 13.77
C ARG A 74 -11.88 8.12 14.30
N GLY A 75 -10.66 7.61 14.26
CA GLY A 75 -10.32 6.24 14.65
C GLY A 75 -10.60 5.20 13.57
N GLU A 76 -10.95 5.62 12.35
CA GLU A 76 -11.20 4.74 11.21
C GLU A 76 -9.86 4.37 10.54
N GLU A 77 -9.83 3.21 9.90
CA GLU A 77 -8.66 2.68 9.21
C GLU A 77 -8.68 3.03 7.72
#